data_AF-A0A7C4H4N9-F1
#
_entry.id   AF-A0A7C4H4N9-F1
#
_cell.length_a   1.000
_cell.length_b   1.000
_cell.length_c   1.000
_cell.angle_alpha   90.00
_cell.angle_beta   90.00
_cell.angle_gamma   90.00
#
_symmetry.space_group_name_H-M   'P 1'
#
loop_
_entity.id
_entity.type
_entity.pdbx_description
1 polymer ?
#
loop_
_entity_poly.entity_id
_entity_poly.type
_entity_poly.pdbx_seq_one_letter_code
_entity_poly.pdbx_strand_id
1 'polypeptide(L)'
;MVNAARMKRKWKGNLTAVGSKNYRDAIPEVAVNPMELAAKAAPLWADKLKKFIDSGLWPNIMNAIPKEVWSKITIDVGPGHLEDGVRVKGFKYDNFVDGWAPLLEAHLNDLNAKIPPVTDADRERRMIENRKGLMALKGKWRRRS
;
A
#
# COMPACT_ATOMS: atom_id res chain seq x y z
N MET A 1 -17.88 -38.30 -6.22
CA MET A 1 -17.92 -37.61 -4.91
C MET A 1 -16.76 -36.64 -4.77
N VAL A 2 -17.03 -35.39 -4.40
CA VAL A 2 -15.99 -34.42 -4.03
C VAL A 2 -15.36 -34.87 -2.70
N ASN A 3 -14.09 -35.28 -2.73
CA ASN A 3 -13.39 -35.77 -1.54
C ASN A 3 -12.68 -34.59 -0.84
N ALA A 4 -13.26 -34.10 0.26
CA ALA A 4 -12.72 -32.98 1.04
C ALA A 4 -11.29 -33.24 1.55
N ALA A 5 -10.93 -34.49 1.87
CA ALA A 5 -9.57 -34.84 2.29
C ALA A 5 -8.57 -34.71 1.14
N ARG A 6 -8.97 -35.07 -0.09
CA ARG A 6 -8.17 -34.86 -1.31
C ARG A 6 -7.95 -33.36 -1.57
N MET A 7 -8.96 -32.52 -1.38
CA MET A 7 -8.86 -31.08 -1.56
C MET A 7 -7.87 -30.44 -0.58
N LYS A 8 -8.00 -30.75 0.72
CA LYS A 8 -7.10 -30.25 1.78
C LYS A 8 -5.64 -30.63 1.53
N ARG A 9 -5.39 -31.90 1.13
CA ARG A 9 -4.04 -32.39 0.80
C ARG A 9 -3.45 -31.73 -0.44
N LYS A 10 -4.23 -31.62 -1.52
CA LYS A 10 -3.73 -31.09 -2.81
C LYS A 10 -3.31 -29.62 -2.67
N TRP A 11 -4.10 -28.81 -1.99
CA TRP A 11 -3.78 -27.38 -1.82
C TRP A 11 -2.48 -27.18 -1.03
N LYS A 12 -2.41 -27.75 0.19
CA LYS A 12 -1.22 -27.63 1.03
C LYS A 12 0.00 -28.26 0.37
N GLY A 13 -0.11 -29.52 -0.06
CA GLY A 13 0.99 -30.29 -0.62
C GLY A 13 1.61 -29.64 -1.87
N ASN A 14 0.79 -29.15 -2.81
CA ASN A 14 1.34 -28.55 -4.03
C ASN A 14 2.01 -27.20 -3.78
N LEU A 15 1.41 -26.35 -2.94
CA LEU A 15 1.99 -25.05 -2.63
C LEU A 15 3.27 -25.17 -1.81
N THR A 16 3.33 -26.11 -0.86
CA THR A 16 4.54 -26.32 -0.05
C THR A 16 5.64 -27.07 -0.80
N ALA A 17 5.31 -28.00 -1.70
CA ALA A 17 6.30 -28.81 -2.40
C ALA A 17 6.96 -28.09 -3.59
N VAL A 18 6.16 -27.40 -4.42
CA VAL A 18 6.66 -26.79 -5.67
C VAL A 18 6.17 -25.36 -5.90
N GLY A 19 5.17 -24.89 -5.14
CA GLY A 19 4.55 -23.59 -5.36
C GLY A 19 5.52 -22.41 -5.26
N SER A 20 6.37 -22.38 -4.24
CA SER A 20 7.36 -21.30 -4.09
C SER A 20 8.41 -21.29 -5.21
N LYS A 21 8.87 -22.46 -5.64
CA LYS A 21 9.83 -22.59 -6.75
C LYS A 21 9.20 -22.14 -8.06
N ASN A 22 8.03 -22.68 -8.42
CA ASN A 22 7.32 -22.31 -9.65
C ASN A 22 6.99 -20.82 -9.68
N TYR A 23 6.60 -20.24 -8.54
CA TYR A 23 6.35 -18.80 -8.44
C TYR A 23 7.62 -17.98 -8.74
N ARG A 24 8.78 -18.37 -8.19
CA ARG A 24 10.06 -17.70 -8.44
C ARG A 24 10.50 -17.85 -9.90
N ASP A 25 10.40 -19.05 -10.46
CA ASP A 25 10.82 -19.36 -11.83
C ASP A 25 9.98 -18.59 -12.86
N ALA A 26 8.71 -18.29 -12.56
CA ALA A 26 7.82 -17.54 -13.45
C ALA A 26 8.04 -16.01 -13.41
N ILE A 27 8.71 -15.44 -12.39
CA ILE A 27 8.90 -13.97 -12.28
C ILE A 27 9.70 -13.42 -13.47
N PRO A 28 10.85 -14.01 -13.87
CA PRO A 28 11.62 -13.53 -15.02
C PRO A 28 10.90 -13.68 -16.37
N GLU A 29 9.90 -14.56 -16.46
CA GLU A 29 9.13 -14.80 -17.70
C GLU A 29 8.14 -13.66 -18.01
N VAL A 30 7.90 -12.75 -17.06
CA VAL A 30 6.99 -11.63 -17.23
C VAL A 30 7.62 -10.57 -18.16
N ALA A 31 7.37 -10.70 -19.46
CA ALA A 31 7.93 -9.83 -20.50
C ALA A 31 7.38 -8.39 -20.53
N VAL A 32 6.27 -8.14 -19.83
CA VAL A 32 5.54 -6.86 -19.83
C VAL A 32 5.57 -6.23 -18.45
N ASN A 33 5.67 -4.90 -18.36
CA ASN A 33 5.62 -4.22 -17.07
C ASN A 33 4.22 -4.40 -16.44
N PRO A 34 4.07 -5.19 -15.36
CA PRO A 34 2.75 -5.45 -14.78
C PRO A 34 2.11 -4.18 -14.19
N MET A 35 2.90 -3.17 -13.84
CA MET A 35 2.38 -1.92 -13.29
C MET A 35 1.68 -1.07 -14.36
N GLU A 36 2.16 -1.11 -15.60
CA GLU A 36 1.50 -0.43 -16.73
C GLU A 36 0.17 -1.10 -17.09
N LEU A 37 0.16 -2.44 -17.08
CA LEU A 37 -1.07 -3.21 -17.28
C LEU A 37 -2.08 -2.91 -16.17
N ALA A 38 -1.63 -2.87 -14.92
CA ALA A 38 -2.49 -2.53 -13.78
C ALA A 38 -3.06 -1.10 -13.91
N ALA A 39 -2.24 -0.12 -14.31
CA ALA A 39 -2.69 1.24 -14.53
C ALA A 39 -3.76 1.34 -15.63
N LYS A 40 -3.57 0.64 -16.76
CA LYS A 40 -4.56 0.57 -17.85
C LYS A 40 -5.87 -0.09 -17.40
N ALA A 41 -5.80 -1.08 -16.51
CA ALA A 41 -6.95 -1.79 -16.00
C ALA A 41 -7.67 -1.07 -14.83
N ALA A 42 -7.17 0.07 -14.35
CA ALA A 42 -7.72 0.76 -13.18
C ALA A 42 -9.25 1.03 -13.27
N PRO A 43 -9.81 1.47 -14.41
CA PRO A 43 -11.27 1.69 -14.51
C PRO A 43 -12.08 0.41 -14.33
N LEU A 44 -11.60 -0.70 -14.91
CA LEU A 44 -12.24 -2.00 -14.79
C LEU A 44 -12.22 -2.49 -13.34
N TRP A 45 -11.10 -2.32 -12.64
CA TRP A 45 -10.99 -2.70 -11.23
C TRP A 45 -11.88 -1.86 -10.33
N ALA A 46 -11.98 -0.55 -10.59
CA ALA A 46 -12.86 0.34 -9.85
C ALA A 46 -14.33 -0.09 -9.97
N ASP A 47 -14.81 -0.37 -11.19
CA ASP A 47 -16.18 -0.84 -11.43
C ASP A 47 -16.45 -2.20 -10.76
N LYS A 48 -15.53 -3.16 -10.89
CA LYS A 48 -15.66 -4.48 -10.25
C LYS A 48 -15.72 -4.38 -8.72
N LEU A 49 -14.83 -3.58 -8.13
CA LEU A 49 -14.81 -3.38 -6.68
C LEU A 49 -16.10 -2.72 -6.21
N LYS A 50 -16.58 -1.70 -6.94
CA LYS A 50 -17.85 -1.05 -6.65
C LYS A 50 -19.01 -2.05 -6.69
N LYS A 51 -19.13 -2.84 -7.76
CA LYS A 51 -20.17 -3.87 -7.89
C LYS A 51 -20.13 -4.89 -6.75
N PHE A 52 -18.94 -5.30 -6.33
CA PHE A 52 -18.78 -6.25 -5.23
C PHE A 52 -19.14 -5.67 -3.85
N ILE A 53 -18.84 -4.40 -3.62
CA ILE A 53 -19.28 -3.68 -2.41
C ILE A 53 -20.81 -3.50 -2.44
N ASP A 54 -21.34 -3.01 -3.57
CA ASP A 54 -22.76 -2.74 -3.78
C ASP A 54 -23.61 -4.03 -3.68
N SER A 55 -23.03 -5.20 -3.97
CA SER A 55 -23.73 -6.48 -3.81
C SER A 55 -23.90 -6.93 -2.36
N GLY A 56 -23.35 -6.20 -1.38
CA GLY A 56 -23.40 -6.55 0.04
C GLY A 56 -22.57 -7.76 0.45
N LEU A 57 -21.82 -8.38 -0.47
CA LEU A 57 -20.99 -9.56 -0.17
C LEU A 57 -19.79 -9.21 0.71
N TRP A 58 -19.19 -8.05 0.49
CA TRP A 58 -18.06 -7.59 1.30
C TRP A 58 -18.36 -7.54 2.81
N PRO A 59 -19.39 -6.81 3.29
CA PRO A 59 -19.69 -6.79 4.73
C PRO A 59 -20.08 -8.17 5.26
N ASN A 60 -20.77 -8.99 4.47
CA ASN A 60 -21.12 -10.37 4.86
C ASN A 60 -19.86 -11.21 5.14
N ILE A 61 -18.86 -11.15 4.26
CA ILE A 61 -17.59 -11.87 4.43
C ILE A 61 -16.82 -11.33 5.63
N MET A 62 -16.71 -10.01 5.77
CA MET A 62 -15.97 -9.40 6.88
C MET A 62 -16.58 -9.78 8.24
N ASN A 63 -17.91 -9.80 8.35
CA ASN A 63 -18.60 -10.19 9.58
C ASN A 63 -18.52 -11.69 9.88
N ALA A 64 -18.25 -12.53 8.87
CA ALA A 64 -18.15 -13.97 9.03
C ALA A 64 -16.79 -14.43 9.59
N ILE A 65 -15.78 -13.55 9.69
CA ILE A 65 -14.44 -13.90 10.16
C ILE A 65 -14.34 -13.61 11.67
N PRO A 66 -14.19 -14.65 12.52
CA PRO A 66 -14.04 -14.44 13.96
C PRO A 66 -12.72 -13.71 14.28
N LYS A 67 -12.75 -12.86 15.31
CA LYS A 67 -11.57 -12.09 15.76
C LYS A 67 -10.42 -13.01 16.17
N GLU A 68 -10.72 -14.18 16.72
CA GLU A 68 -9.75 -15.15 17.20
C GLU A 68 -8.97 -15.77 16.03
N VAL A 69 -9.65 -16.05 14.91
CA VAL A 69 -9.03 -16.54 13.68
C VAL A 69 -8.11 -15.48 13.11
N TRP A 70 -8.57 -14.22 13.04
CA TRP A 70 -7.73 -13.11 12.61
C TRP A 70 -6.50 -12.91 13.51
N SER A 71 -6.70 -12.94 14.83
CA SER A 71 -5.64 -12.74 15.82
C SER A 71 -4.56 -13.81 15.70
N LYS A 72 -4.96 -15.08 15.60
CA LYS A 72 -4.03 -16.20 15.43
C LYS A 72 -3.15 -16.03 14.20
N ILE A 73 -3.75 -15.78 13.03
CA ILE A 73 -3.00 -15.63 11.77
C ILE A 73 -2.07 -14.41 11.85
N THR A 74 -2.55 -13.30 12.40
CA THR A 74 -1.79 -12.05 12.51
C THR A 74 -0.58 -12.21 13.42
N ILE A 75 -0.71 -12.90 14.55
CA ILE A 75 0.40 -13.14 15.48
C ILE A 75 1.41 -14.13 14.88
N ASP A 76 0.95 -15.24 14.33
CA ASP A 76 1.82 -16.33 13.86
C ASP A 76 2.66 -15.93 12.63
N VAL A 77 2.15 -15.02 11.79
CA VAL A 77 2.72 -14.72 10.46
C VAL A 77 3.05 -13.24 10.27
N GLY A 78 2.29 -12.33 10.89
CA GLY A 78 2.37 -10.88 10.65
C GLY A 78 3.73 -10.26 10.98
N PRO A 79 4.31 -10.47 12.18
CA PRO A 79 5.57 -9.84 12.57
C PRO A 79 6.72 -10.10 11.58
N GLY A 80 6.94 -11.36 11.19
CA GLY A 80 8.00 -11.72 10.25
C GLY A 80 7.83 -11.08 8.86
N HIS A 81 6.60 -11.06 8.34
CA HIS A 81 6.32 -10.39 7.06
C HIS A 81 6.46 -8.86 7.11
N LEU A 82 6.18 -8.24 8.27
CA LEU A 82 6.40 -6.81 8.46
C LEU A 82 7.88 -6.48 8.36
N GLU A 83 8.73 -7.20 9.10
CA GLU A 83 10.18 -6.99 9.12
C GLU A 83 10.80 -7.22 7.73
N ASP A 84 10.48 -8.36 7.09
CA ASP A 84 10.93 -8.65 5.72
C ASP A 84 10.46 -7.59 4.73
N GLY A 85 9.21 -7.16 4.87
CA GLY A 85 8.62 -6.12 4.04
C GLY A 85 9.36 -4.79 4.16
N VAL A 86 9.67 -4.35 5.38
CA VAL A 86 10.42 -3.11 5.63
C VAL A 86 11.84 -3.22 5.07
N ARG A 87 12.54 -4.31 5.38
CA ARG A 87 13.91 -4.56 4.92
C ARG A 87 14.02 -4.54 3.39
N VAL A 88 13.20 -5.32 2.70
CA VAL A 88 13.26 -5.42 1.22
C VAL A 88 12.80 -4.14 0.54
N LYS A 89 11.85 -3.41 1.15
CA LYS A 89 11.29 -2.17 0.56
C LYS A 89 11.98 -0.91 1.07
N GLY A 90 13.08 -1.00 1.82
CA GLY A 90 13.83 0.15 2.34
C GLY A 90 14.13 1.18 1.27
N PHE A 91 14.57 0.73 0.09
CA PHE A 91 14.83 1.59 -1.07
C PHE A 91 13.63 2.47 -1.47
N LYS A 92 12.38 2.02 -1.26
CA LYS A 92 11.19 2.84 -1.57
C LYS A 92 11.02 3.98 -0.58
N TYR A 93 11.39 3.75 0.68
CA TYR A 93 11.41 4.78 1.70
C TYR A 93 12.53 5.78 1.40
N ASP A 94 13.73 5.31 1.08
CA ASP A 94 14.86 6.17 0.70
C ASP A 94 14.49 7.06 -0.49
N ASN A 95 13.97 6.47 -1.57
CA ASN A 95 13.47 7.21 -2.73
C ASN A 95 12.38 8.25 -2.38
N PHE A 96 11.52 7.95 -1.41
CA PHE A 96 10.53 8.91 -0.92
C PHE A 96 11.22 10.05 -0.18
N VAL A 97 12.11 9.75 0.77
CA VAL A 97 12.82 10.75 1.58
C VAL A 97 13.67 11.65 0.69
N ASP A 98 14.45 11.07 -0.21
CA ASP A 98 15.32 11.80 -1.15
C ASP A 98 14.52 12.76 -2.03
N GLY A 99 13.35 12.33 -2.51
CA GLY A 99 12.48 13.17 -3.34
C GLY A 99 11.60 14.15 -2.55
N TRP A 100 11.28 13.85 -1.30
CA TRP A 100 10.33 14.62 -0.49
C TRP A 100 10.99 15.66 0.40
N ALA A 101 12.13 15.34 1.02
CA ALA A 101 12.79 16.22 1.99
C ALA A 101 13.12 17.61 1.41
N PRO A 102 13.69 17.73 0.18
CA PRO A 102 13.95 19.05 -0.40
C PRO A 102 12.67 19.85 -0.71
N LEU A 103 11.59 19.17 -1.13
CA LEU A 103 10.30 19.81 -1.39
C LEU A 103 9.67 20.35 -0.10
N LEU A 104 9.77 19.57 0.98
CA LEU A 104 9.27 19.96 2.29
C LEU A 104 10.08 21.13 2.85
N GLU A 105 11.41 21.06 2.77
CA GLU A 105 12.30 22.11 3.24
C GLU A 105 12.03 23.43 2.51
N ALA A 106 11.97 23.42 1.17
CA ALA A 106 11.67 24.60 0.37
C ALA A 106 10.32 25.23 0.76
N HIS A 107 9.28 24.39 0.93
CA HIS A 107 7.95 24.86 1.36
C HIS A 107 7.96 25.46 2.76
N LEU A 108 8.62 24.82 3.73
CA LEU A 108 8.70 25.33 5.09
C LEU A 108 9.50 26.63 5.17
N ASN A 109 10.58 26.76 4.41
CA ASN A 109 11.37 28.00 4.33
C ASN A 109 10.55 29.16 3.75
N ASP A 110 9.83 28.91 2.64
CA ASP A 110 8.93 29.90 2.02
C ASP A 110 7.80 30.32 2.99
N LEU A 111 7.16 29.35 3.64
CA LEU A 111 6.09 29.61 4.62
C LEU A 111 6.60 30.43 5.81
N ASN A 112 7.79 30.09 6.33
CA ASN A 112 8.40 30.77 7.45
C ASN A 112 8.75 32.23 7.12
N ALA A 113 9.24 32.48 5.91
CA ALA A 113 9.54 33.83 5.42
C ALA A 113 8.27 34.68 5.21
N LYS A 114 7.20 34.08 4.68
CA LYS A 114 5.95 34.80 4.36
C LYS A 114 5.07 35.11 5.57
N ILE A 115 5.04 34.24 6.57
CA ILE A 115 4.14 34.38 7.75
C ILE A 115 4.94 34.14 9.03
N PRO A 116 5.75 35.09 9.52
CA PRO A 116 6.49 34.98 10.78
C PRO A 116 5.55 34.70 11.98
N PRO A 117 5.89 33.83 12.96
CA PRO A 117 4.94 33.37 13.98
C PRO A 117 4.94 34.29 15.21
N VAL A 118 4.72 35.59 14.99
CA VAL A 118 4.82 36.62 16.03
C VAL A 118 3.56 36.61 16.90
N THR A 119 2.39 36.58 16.27
CA THR A 119 1.09 36.56 16.95
C THR A 119 0.43 35.18 16.89
N ASP A 120 -0.60 34.97 17.71
CA ASP A 120 -1.43 33.77 17.62
C ASP A 120 -2.16 33.66 16.28
N ALA A 121 -2.62 34.80 15.73
CA ALA A 121 -3.22 34.83 14.40
C ALA A 121 -2.23 34.39 13.31
N ASP A 122 -0.94 34.74 13.42
CA ASP A 122 0.08 34.27 12.49
C ASP A 122 0.31 32.76 12.59
N ARG A 123 0.30 32.22 13.81
CA ARG A 123 0.44 30.77 14.05
C ARG A 123 -0.74 29.99 13.45
N GLU A 124 -1.96 30.48 13.65
CA GLU A 124 -3.16 29.88 13.06
C GLU A 124 -3.11 29.92 11.52
N ARG A 125 -2.82 31.09 10.95
CA ARG A 125 -2.70 31.26 9.50
C ARG A 125 -1.62 30.36 8.91
N ARG A 126 -0.47 30.25 9.59
CA ARG A 126 0.64 29.37 9.18
C ARG A 126 0.23 27.91 9.13
N MET A 127 -0.54 27.41 10.12
CA MET A 127 -1.02 26.02 10.12
C MET A 127 -1.94 25.73 8.92
N ILE A 128 -2.85 26.67 8.62
CA ILE A 128 -3.77 26.55 7.48
C ILE A 128 -3.00 26.52 6.16
N GLU A 129 -2.08 27.47 5.96
CA GLU A 129 -1.28 27.55 4.73
C GLU A 129 -0.30 26.38 4.59
N ASN A 130 0.26 25.88 5.71
CA ASN A 130 1.06 24.66 5.70
C ASN A 130 0.25 23.46 5.20
N ARG A 131 -0.96 23.25 5.74
CA ARG A 131 -1.84 22.15 5.31
C ARG A 131 -2.16 22.23 3.81
N LYS A 132 -2.50 23.42 3.31
CA LYS A 132 -2.78 23.63 1.88
C LYS A 132 -1.55 23.33 1.02
N GLY A 133 -0.38 23.82 1.43
CA GLY A 133 0.87 23.58 0.72
C GLY A 133 1.25 22.09 0.68
N LEU A 134 1.17 21.39 1.82
CA LEU A 134 1.42 19.95 1.87
C LEU A 134 0.46 19.14 0.98
N MET A 135 -0.82 19.53 0.91
CA MET A 135 -1.78 18.94 -0.02
C MET A 135 -1.36 19.16 -1.48
N ALA A 136 -0.88 20.36 -1.83
CA ALA A 136 -0.41 20.68 -3.17
C ALA A 136 0.90 19.96 -3.54
N LEU A 137 1.75 19.63 -2.56
CA LEU A 137 2.99 18.89 -2.78
C LEU A 137 2.77 17.37 -2.91
N LYS A 138 1.62 16.85 -2.50
CA LYS A 138 1.33 15.41 -2.48
C LYS A 138 1.67 14.73 -3.81
N GLY A 139 2.57 13.75 -3.75
CA GLY A 139 2.97 12.94 -4.91
C GLY A 139 3.95 13.60 -5.88
N LYS A 140 4.33 14.88 -5.70
CA LYS A 140 5.30 15.54 -6.57
C LYS A 140 6.67 14.86 -6.57
N TRP A 141 7.10 14.29 -5.44
CA TRP A 141 8.34 13.51 -5.30
C TRP A 141 8.45 12.31 -6.26
N ARG A 142 7.34 11.84 -6.83
CA ARG A 142 7.32 10.71 -7.78
C ARG A 142 7.73 11.10 -9.19
N ARG A 143 7.74 12.40 -9.50
CA ARG A 143 8.15 12.94 -10.81
C ARG A 143 9.66 13.06 -10.80
N ARG A 144 10.37 11.99 -11.19
CA ARG A 144 11.81 12.08 -11.46
C ARG A 144 12.02 12.97 -12.69
N SER A 145 12.87 13.98 -12.58
CA SER A 145 13.52 14.65 -13.72
C SER A 145 14.48 13.70 -14.41
#